data_AF-A0A200H467-F1
#
_entry.id   AF-A0A200H467-F1
#
_cell.length_a   1.000
_cell.length_b   1.000
_cell.length_c   1.000
_cell.angle_alpha   90.00
_cell.angle_beta   90.00
_cell.angle_gamma   90.00
#
_symmetry.space_group_name_H-M   'P 1'
#
loop_
_entity.id
_entity.type
_entity.pdbx_description
1 polymer ?
#
loop_
_entity_poly.entity_id
_entity_poly.type
_entity_poly.pdbx_seq_one_letter_code
_entity_poly.pdbx_strand_id
1 'polypeptide(L)'
;MCQALAWLEVAQPEEHRRWERRLDAADYQPDEVYDRLTRELVAQWRQHRDDPLPSHQRLNSDLAQAEDWLGREYASPWRRWHGLAMTPAEIEHDHDELLSLWRQHRDGGDDLPTGARDYLAWLKTSREERLTEAEKWFRNEDPDAYRRWDTRRSFADTVQDATRDEHDLIRRWLDEGAPAAPPAPSARQPSARHRWTDKILGRRAPGRFGRNDHAGLGRKPGAGPPWEL
;
A
#
# COMPACT_ATOMS: atom_id res chain seq x y z
N MET A 1 2.94 19.04 -12.32
CA MET A 1 1.68 18.77 -13.03
C MET A 1 1.12 17.40 -12.69
N CYS A 2 1.87 16.30 -12.91
CA CYS A 2 1.38 14.93 -12.67
C CYS A 2 0.77 14.72 -11.27
N GLN A 3 1.49 15.13 -10.21
CA GLN A 3 0.97 15.10 -8.83
C GLN A 3 -0.41 15.78 -8.66
N ALA A 4 -0.69 16.86 -9.39
CA ALA A 4 -1.99 17.54 -9.32
C ALA A 4 -3.11 16.72 -9.99
N LEU A 5 -2.80 16.00 -11.07
CA LEU A 5 -3.73 15.07 -11.71
C LEU A 5 -3.99 13.84 -10.83
N ALA A 6 -2.93 13.23 -10.28
CA ALA A 6 -3.06 12.11 -9.33
C ALA A 6 -3.91 12.47 -8.09
N TRP A 7 -3.76 13.69 -7.56
CA TRP A 7 -4.62 14.18 -6.49
C TRP A 7 -6.09 14.27 -6.94
N LEU A 8 -6.36 14.89 -8.09
CA LEU A 8 -7.73 15.03 -8.62
C LEU A 8 -8.38 13.68 -8.92
N GLU A 9 -7.64 12.72 -9.47
CA GLU A 9 -8.15 11.39 -9.80
C GLU A 9 -8.78 10.72 -8.57
N VAL A 10 -8.14 10.87 -7.40
CA VAL A 10 -8.59 10.26 -6.15
C VAL A 10 -9.60 11.13 -5.40
N ALA A 11 -9.34 12.44 -5.29
CA ALA A 11 -10.14 13.34 -4.47
C ALA A 11 -11.41 13.84 -5.18
N GLN A 12 -11.33 14.08 -6.49
CA GLN A 12 -12.41 14.67 -7.29
C GLN A 12 -12.44 14.09 -8.73
N PRO A 13 -12.88 12.83 -8.91
CA PRO A 13 -12.78 12.13 -10.20
C PRO A 13 -13.52 12.81 -11.36
N GLU A 14 -14.60 13.54 -11.08
CA GLU A 14 -15.33 14.29 -12.10
C GLU A 14 -14.55 15.53 -12.58
N GLU A 15 -13.87 16.19 -11.64
CA GLU A 15 -13.01 17.34 -11.94
C GLU A 15 -11.74 16.89 -12.68
N HIS A 16 -11.19 15.73 -12.33
CA HIS A 16 -10.11 15.08 -13.08
C HIS A 16 -10.44 14.95 -14.58
N ARG A 17 -11.57 14.31 -14.91
CA ARG A 17 -12.00 14.15 -16.32
C ARG A 17 -12.23 15.47 -17.03
N ARG A 18 -12.63 16.52 -16.29
CA ARG A 18 -12.80 17.86 -16.86
C ARG A 18 -11.45 18.49 -17.17
N TRP A 19 -10.45 18.30 -16.31
CA TRP A 19 -9.08 18.77 -16.54
C TRP A 19 -8.41 18.01 -17.69
N GLU A 20 -8.53 16.68 -17.76
CA GLU A 20 -8.03 15.88 -18.87
C GLU A 20 -8.56 16.40 -20.21
N ARG A 21 -9.88 16.55 -20.35
CA ARG A 21 -10.47 17.10 -21.58
C ARG A 21 -9.99 18.51 -21.93
N ARG A 22 -9.71 19.35 -20.93
CA ARG A 22 -9.19 20.72 -21.16
C ARG A 22 -7.73 20.69 -21.62
N LEU A 23 -6.92 19.81 -21.04
CA LEU A 23 -5.52 19.62 -21.41
C LEU A 23 -5.41 19.00 -22.80
N ASP A 24 -6.18 17.94 -23.10
CA ASP A 24 -6.23 17.31 -24.42
C ASP A 24 -6.64 18.30 -25.52
N ALA A 25 -7.62 19.18 -25.24
CA ALA A 25 -8.04 20.21 -26.18
C ALA A 25 -6.98 21.31 -26.37
N ALA A 26 -6.14 21.55 -25.36
CA ALA A 26 -5.06 22.53 -25.40
C ALA A 26 -3.76 21.98 -26.03
N ASP A 27 -3.59 20.67 -26.09
CA ASP A 27 -2.44 19.99 -26.72
C ASP A 27 -2.35 20.29 -28.23
N TYR A 28 -3.46 20.72 -28.84
CA TYR A 28 -3.54 21.16 -30.23
C TYR A 28 -3.55 22.70 -30.41
N GLN A 29 -3.33 23.46 -29.33
CA GLN A 29 -3.36 24.93 -29.30
C GLN A 29 -1.93 25.47 -29.07
N PRO A 30 -1.69 26.79 -29.22
CA PRO A 30 -0.39 27.39 -28.90
C PRO A 30 0.03 27.11 -27.44
N ASP A 31 1.34 26.89 -27.23
CA ASP A 31 1.96 26.51 -25.95
C ASP A 31 1.48 27.34 -24.74
N GLU A 32 1.16 28.62 -24.95
CA GLU A 32 0.66 29.53 -23.90
C GLU A 32 -0.63 29.06 -23.22
N VAL A 33 -1.52 28.38 -23.96
CA VAL A 33 -2.79 27.87 -23.40
C VAL A 33 -2.51 26.68 -22.48
N TYR A 34 -1.67 25.75 -22.93
CA TYR A 34 -1.28 24.58 -22.17
C TYR A 34 -0.52 24.98 -20.89
N ASP A 35 0.43 25.91 -20.99
CA ASP A 35 1.20 26.42 -19.86
C ASP A 35 0.32 27.14 -18.82
N ARG A 36 -0.67 27.91 -19.28
CA ARG A 36 -1.63 28.56 -18.37
C ARG A 36 -2.45 27.51 -17.62
N LEU A 37 -3.02 26.53 -18.33
CA LEU A 37 -3.81 25.46 -17.70
C LEU A 37 -2.99 24.66 -16.70
N THR A 38 -1.75 24.35 -17.04
CA THR A 38 -0.82 23.64 -16.15
C THR A 38 -0.56 24.44 -14.87
N ARG A 39 -0.33 25.75 -14.97
CA ARG A 39 -0.16 26.64 -13.81
C ARG A 39 -1.41 26.74 -12.95
N GLU A 40 -2.59 26.86 -13.56
CA GLU A 40 -3.88 26.87 -12.85
C GLU A 40 -4.09 25.57 -12.05
N LEU A 41 -3.88 24.42 -12.69
CA LEU A 41 -4.02 23.11 -12.06
C LEU A 41 -3.05 22.93 -10.89
N VAL A 42 -1.79 23.31 -11.05
CA VAL A 42 -0.79 23.23 -9.98
C VAL A 42 -1.13 24.19 -8.82
N ALA A 43 -1.64 25.38 -9.11
CA ALA A 43 -2.07 26.33 -8.08
C ALA A 43 -3.25 25.78 -7.26
N GLN A 44 -4.26 25.22 -7.93
CA GLN A 44 -5.39 24.56 -7.28
C GLN A 44 -4.93 23.40 -6.38
N TRP A 45 -4.05 22.54 -6.90
CA TRP A 45 -3.48 21.45 -6.12
C TRP A 45 -2.75 21.95 -4.87
N ARG A 46 -1.85 22.94 -5.00
CA ARG A 46 -1.13 23.50 -3.83
C ARG A 46 -2.07 24.07 -2.77
N GLN A 47 -3.22 24.61 -3.18
CA GLN A 47 -4.22 25.16 -2.28
C GLN A 47 -5.02 24.09 -1.54
N HIS A 48 -5.34 22.97 -2.22
CA HIS A 48 -6.33 22.00 -1.73
C HIS A 48 -5.76 20.61 -1.39
N ARG A 49 -4.49 20.33 -1.68
CA ARG A 49 -3.88 18.99 -1.49
C ARG A 49 -3.89 18.50 -0.03
N ASP A 50 -3.91 19.41 0.93
CA ASP A 50 -3.89 19.09 2.36
C ASP A 50 -5.31 19.13 3.00
N ASP A 51 -6.35 19.36 2.20
CA ASP A 51 -7.74 19.37 2.66
C ASP A 51 -8.15 18.03 3.29
N PRO A 52 -9.08 18.03 4.25
CA PRO A 52 -9.52 16.81 4.92
C PRO A 52 -10.22 15.86 3.95
N LEU A 53 -9.66 14.65 3.83
CA LEU A 53 -10.24 13.52 3.10
C LEU A 53 -10.49 12.35 4.07
N PRO A 54 -11.46 11.46 3.79
CA PRO A 54 -11.56 10.17 4.45
C PRO A 54 -10.21 9.45 4.44
N SER A 55 -9.82 8.82 5.55
CA SER A 55 -8.44 8.32 5.73
C SER A 55 -7.95 7.38 4.65
N HIS A 56 -8.83 6.51 4.12
CA HIS A 56 -8.50 5.61 3.01
C HIS A 56 -8.29 6.37 1.69
N GLN A 57 -9.08 7.40 1.41
CA GLN A 57 -8.90 8.26 0.23
C GLN A 57 -7.64 9.12 0.35
N ARG A 58 -7.33 9.61 1.56
CA ARG A 58 -6.10 10.35 1.82
C ARG A 58 -4.87 9.49 1.53
N LEU A 59 -4.82 8.26 2.06
CA LEU A 59 -3.69 7.36 1.82
C LEU A 59 -3.51 7.07 0.32
N ASN A 60 -4.60 6.75 -0.39
CA ASN A 60 -4.54 6.49 -1.82
C ASN A 60 -4.09 7.72 -2.62
N SER A 61 -4.58 8.90 -2.25
CA SER A 61 -4.20 10.16 -2.90
C SER A 61 -2.74 10.51 -2.65
N ASP A 62 -2.26 10.36 -1.41
CA ASP A 62 -0.87 10.60 -1.04
C ASP A 62 0.08 9.63 -1.76
N LEU A 63 -0.27 8.35 -1.84
CA LEU A 63 0.53 7.35 -2.56
C LEU A 63 0.57 7.62 -4.07
N ALA A 64 -0.58 7.91 -4.69
CA ALA A 64 -0.63 8.24 -6.12
C ALA A 64 0.23 9.47 -6.43
N GLN A 65 0.18 10.50 -5.60
CA GLN A 65 1.04 11.69 -5.73
C GLN A 65 2.52 11.37 -5.51
N ALA A 66 2.86 10.53 -4.54
CA ALA A 66 4.23 10.14 -4.27
C ALA A 66 4.83 9.29 -5.40
N GLU A 67 4.07 8.39 -5.99
CA GLU A 67 4.48 7.64 -7.19
C GLU A 67 4.67 8.57 -8.39
N ASP A 68 3.78 9.53 -8.60
CA ASP A 68 3.94 10.52 -9.66
C ASP A 68 5.14 11.44 -9.44
N TRP A 69 5.47 11.73 -8.19
CA TRP A 69 6.67 12.48 -7.81
C TRP A 69 7.96 11.71 -8.11
N LEU A 70 7.97 10.38 -7.97
CA LEU A 70 9.11 9.55 -8.42
C LEU A 70 9.33 9.63 -9.94
N GLY A 71 8.28 9.93 -10.70
CA GLY A 71 8.32 9.94 -12.17
C GLY A 71 8.47 8.53 -12.76
N ARG A 72 8.36 8.43 -14.09
CA ARG A 72 8.31 7.12 -14.77
C ARG A 72 9.54 6.24 -14.54
N GLU A 73 10.72 6.86 -14.44
CA GLU A 73 12.00 6.17 -14.24
C GLU A 73 12.03 5.38 -12.93
N TYR A 74 11.48 5.93 -11.85
CA TYR A 74 11.58 5.35 -10.51
C TYR A 74 10.27 4.76 -9.99
N ALA A 75 9.11 5.20 -10.47
CA ALA A 75 7.81 4.67 -10.06
C ALA A 75 7.61 3.21 -10.47
N SER A 76 7.97 2.84 -11.71
CA SER A 76 7.79 1.47 -12.19
C SER A 76 8.69 0.47 -11.43
N PRO A 77 9.99 0.76 -11.22
CA PRO A 77 10.83 -0.07 -10.36
C PRO A 77 10.34 -0.13 -8.91
N TRP A 78 9.92 1.00 -8.32
CA TRP A 78 9.37 1.01 -6.96
C TRP A 78 8.16 0.07 -6.84
N ARG A 79 7.16 0.17 -7.75
CA ARG A 79 5.98 -0.72 -7.74
C ARG A 79 6.37 -2.18 -7.83
N ARG A 80 7.35 -2.51 -8.68
CA ARG A 80 7.86 -3.88 -8.81
C ARG A 80 8.42 -4.38 -7.50
N TRP A 81 9.37 -3.65 -6.90
CA TRP A 81 10.04 -4.10 -5.67
C TRP A 81 9.11 -4.07 -4.45
N HIS A 82 8.22 -3.09 -4.37
CA HIS A 82 7.13 -3.05 -3.39
C HIS A 82 6.21 -4.27 -3.53
N GLY A 83 5.88 -4.68 -4.75
CA GLY A 83 5.11 -5.89 -5.02
C GLY A 83 5.78 -7.20 -4.56
N LEU A 84 7.07 -7.16 -4.20
CA LEU A 84 7.81 -8.28 -3.60
C LEU A 84 7.89 -8.20 -2.06
N ALA A 85 7.18 -7.27 -1.42
CA ALA A 85 7.00 -7.28 0.03
C ALA A 85 6.19 -8.52 0.45
N MET A 86 6.69 -9.26 1.43
CA MET A 86 6.12 -10.55 1.88
C MET A 86 5.23 -10.40 3.11
N THR A 87 5.41 -9.32 3.87
CA THR A 87 4.70 -9.11 5.13
C THR A 87 3.96 -7.77 5.15
N PRO A 88 2.84 -7.66 5.89
CA PRO A 88 2.16 -6.38 6.09
C PRO A 88 3.08 -5.28 6.64
N ALA A 89 4.05 -5.64 7.49
CA ALA A 89 5.01 -4.68 8.05
C ALA A 89 5.98 -4.13 7.00
N GLU A 90 6.37 -4.95 6.01
CA GLU A 90 7.17 -4.48 4.88
C GLU A 90 6.37 -3.54 3.97
N ILE A 91 5.11 -3.88 3.69
CA ILE A 91 4.20 -3.02 2.91
C ILE A 91 4.01 -1.66 3.60
N GLU A 92 3.75 -1.68 4.91
CA GLU A 92 3.58 -0.47 5.72
C GLU A 92 4.87 0.37 5.73
N HIS A 93 6.03 -0.27 5.94
CA HIS A 93 7.31 0.42 5.89
C HIS A 93 7.59 1.05 4.52
N ASP A 94 7.32 0.33 3.43
CA ASP A 94 7.56 0.84 2.07
C ASP A 94 6.67 2.05 1.75
N HIS A 95 5.40 2.01 2.18
CA HIS A 95 4.50 3.16 2.07
C HIS A 95 4.96 4.33 2.96
N ASP A 96 5.28 4.08 4.22
CA ASP A 96 5.66 5.12 5.16
C ASP A 96 6.92 5.85 4.71
N GLU A 97 7.94 5.14 4.22
CA GLU A 97 9.15 5.78 3.72
C GLU A 97 8.92 6.57 2.44
N LEU A 98 8.17 6.02 1.47
CA LEU A 98 7.84 6.75 0.25
C LEU A 98 7.08 8.05 0.59
N LEU A 99 6.08 7.97 1.47
CA LEU A 99 5.28 9.13 1.89
C LEU A 99 6.08 10.14 2.70
N SER A 100 7.01 9.68 3.54
CA SER A 100 7.92 10.53 4.31
C SER A 100 8.81 11.35 3.38
N LEU A 101 9.48 10.67 2.45
CA LEU A 101 10.36 11.29 1.45
C LEU A 101 9.59 12.27 0.54
N TRP A 102 8.42 11.86 0.05
CA TRP A 102 7.55 12.72 -0.75
C TRP A 102 7.15 13.98 0.05
N ARG A 103 6.61 13.85 1.27
CA ARG A 103 6.21 15.03 2.06
C ARG A 103 7.36 15.99 2.35
N GLN A 104 8.58 15.47 2.53
CA GLN A 104 9.77 16.28 2.76
C GLN A 104 10.24 17.03 1.51
N HIS A 105 10.05 16.46 0.32
CA HIS A 105 10.68 16.94 -0.91
C HIS A 105 9.72 17.28 -2.06
N ARG A 106 8.40 17.12 -1.89
CA ARG A 106 7.36 17.35 -2.92
C ARG A 106 7.31 18.78 -3.49
N ASP A 107 7.83 19.74 -2.74
CA ASP A 107 7.94 21.15 -3.13
C ASP A 107 9.37 21.55 -3.54
N GLY A 108 10.31 20.59 -3.55
CA GLY A 108 11.67 20.75 -4.06
C GLY A 108 11.72 20.77 -5.59
N GLY A 109 12.93 20.99 -6.15
CA GLY A 109 13.15 21.02 -7.60
C GLY A 109 12.89 19.68 -8.29
N ASP A 110 13.13 19.65 -9.60
CA ASP A 110 12.78 18.51 -10.48
C ASP A 110 13.63 17.24 -10.24
N ASP A 111 14.73 17.37 -9.50
CA ASP A 111 15.63 16.26 -9.20
C ASP A 111 15.17 15.44 -7.99
N LEU A 112 15.13 14.12 -8.15
CA LEU A 112 14.89 13.20 -7.04
C LEU A 112 16.03 13.31 -6.00
N PRO A 113 15.73 13.55 -4.71
CA PRO A 113 16.74 13.75 -3.68
C PRO A 113 17.54 12.45 -3.44
N THR A 114 18.81 12.60 -3.02
CA THR A 114 19.71 11.47 -2.75
C THR A 114 19.08 10.42 -1.82
N GLY A 115 18.40 10.86 -0.75
CA GLY A 115 17.75 9.93 0.18
C GLY A 115 16.68 9.04 -0.45
N ALA A 116 15.93 9.54 -1.45
CA ALA A 116 14.96 8.73 -2.17
C ALA A 116 15.63 7.74 -3.13
N ARG A 117 16.74 8.14 -3.78
CA ARG A 117 17.54 7.22 -4.60
C ARG A 117 18.16 6.11 -3.76
N ASP A 118 18.68 6.44 -2.58
CA ASP A 118 19.27 5.49 -1.65
C ASP A 118 18.22 4.49 -1.15
N TYR A 119 17.02 4.97 -0.81
CA TYR A 119 15.89 4.12 -0.43
C TYR A 119 15.51 3.15 -1.56
N LEU A 120 15.39 3.63 -2.80
CA LEU A 120 15.08 2.80 -3.96
C LEU A 120 16.16 1.77 -4.26
N ALA A 121 17.44 2.16 -4.12
CA ALA A 121 18.57 1.24 -4.27
C ALA A 121 18.56 0.15 -3.18
N TRP A 122 18.29 0.52 -1.93
CA TRP A 122 18.12 -0.44 -0.84
C TRP A 122 16.96 -1.39 -1.09
N LEU A 123 15.80 -0.87 -1.50
CA LEU A 123 14.60 -1.66 -1.78
C LEU A 123 14.88 -2.67 -2.90
N LYS A 124 15.52 -2.22 -3.98
CA LYS A 124 15.99 -3.08 -5.07
C LYS A 124 16.86 -4.22 -4.53
N THR A 125 17.94 -3.89 -3.84
CA THR A 125 18.90 -4.88 -3.33
C THR A 125 18.22 -5.88 -2.42
N SER A 126 17.45 -5.42 -1.42
CA SER A 126 16.79 -6.29 -0.45
C SER A 126 15.81 -7.26 -1.10
N ARG A 127 15.04 -6.81 -2.10
CA ARG A 127 14.01 -7.63 -2.77
C ARG A 127 14.61 -8.57 -3.83
N GLU A 128 15.60 -8.10 -4.60
CA GLU A 128 16.27 -8.91 -5.62
C GLU A 128 17.19 -9.97 -5.03
N GLU A 129 17.87 -9.68 -3.91
CA GLU A 129 18.63 -10.70 -3.17
C GLU A 129 17.72 -11.83 -2.72
N ARG A 130 16.55 -11.50 -2.16
CA ARG A 130 15.56 -12.50 -1.72
C ARG A 130 15.08 -13.37 -2.88
N LEU A 131 14.73 -12.76 -4.01
CA LEU A 131 14.34 -13.50 -5.22
C LEU A 131 15.47 -14.40 -5.71
N THR A 132 16.70 -13.88 -5.73
CA THR A 132 17.89 -14.62 -6.15
C THR A 132 18.15 -15.84 -5.27
N GLU A 133 18.00 -15.71 -3.95
CA GLU A 133 18.16 -16.83 -3.02
C GLU A 133 17.04 -17.87 -3.18
N ALA A 134 15.80 -17.44 -3.38
CA ALA A 134 14.70 -18.35 -3.70
C ALA A 134 14.95 -19.12 -5.02
N GLU A 135 15.40 -18.43 -6.08
CA GLU A 135 15.77 -19.06 -7.35
C GLU A 135 16.90 -20.09 -7.17
N LYS A 136 17.97 -19.75 -6.44
CA LYS A 136 19.09 -20.66 -6.17
C LYS A 136 18.62 -21.89 -5.39
N TRP A 137 17.81 -21.70 -4.38
CA TRP A 137 17.27 -22.80 -3.57
C TRP A 137 16.45 -23.76 -4.44
N PHE A 138 15.50 -23.24 -5.23
CA PHE A 138 14.68 -24.07 -6.11
C PHE A 138 15.50 -24.76 -7.20
N ARG A 139 16.54 -24.12 -7.76
CA ARG A 139 17.44 -24.78 -8.73
C ARG A 139 18.17 -25.99 -8.14
N ASN A 140 18.43 -26.00 -6.83
CA ASN A 140 19.19 -27.05 -6.16
C ASN A 140 18.28 -28.13 -5.55
N GLU A 141 17.22 -27.72 -4.84
CA GLU A 141 16.39 -28.61 -4.03
C GLU A 141 15.16 -29.16 -4.79
N ASP A 142 14.56 -28.37 -5.69
CA ASP A 142 13.44 -28.81 -6.54
C ASP A 142 13.53 -28.22 -7.96
N PRO A 143 14.44 -28.77 -8.81
CA PRO A 143 14.65 -28.29 -10.17
C PRO A 143 13.39 -28.36 -11.05
N ASP A 144 12.47 -29.29 -10.74
CA ASP A 144 11.22 -29.45 -11.47
C ASP A 144 10.24 -28.32 -11.15
N ALA A 145 10.12 -27.92 -9.88
CA ALA A 145 9.36 -26.73 -9.50
C ALA A 145 9.99 -25.46 -10.10
N TYR A 146 11.31 -25.35 -10.09
CA TYR A 146 12.01 -24.23 -10.73
C TYR A 146 11.63 -24.12 -12.21
N ARG A 147 11.76 -25.22 -12.99
CA ARG A 147 11.42 -25.23 -14.42
C ARG A 147 9.96 -24.85 -14.69
N ARG A 148 9.01 -25.33 -13.89
CA ARG A 148 7.60 -24.96 -14.01
C ARG A 148 7.37 -23.48 -13.73
N TRP A 149 8.03 -22.94 -12.70
CA TRP A 149 7.95 -21.51 -12.39
C TRP A 149 8.57 -20.65 -13.50
N ASP A 150 9.77 -21.00 -13.98
CA ASP A 150 10.49 -20.28 -15.04
C ASP A 150 9.67 -20.25 -16.34
N THR A 151 9.01 -21.36 -16.66
CA THR A 151 8.07 -21.44 -17.78
C THR A 151 6.91 -20.47 -17.58
N ARG A 152 6.22 -20.47 -16.43
CA ARG A 152 5.10 -19.54 -16.16
C ARG A 152 5.53 -18.07 -16.25
N ARG A 153 6.66 -17.74 -15.62
CA ARG A 153 7.22 -16.38 -15.61
C ARG A 153 7.56 -15.88 -17.01
N SER A 154 8.07 -16.74 -17.89
CA SER A 154 8.38 -16.37 -19.28
C SER A 154 7.14 -16.17 -20.16
N PHE A 155 5.98 -16.66 -19.72
CA PHE A 155 4.67 -16.39 -20.33
C PHE A 155 3.88 -15.25 -19.65
N ALA A 156 4.50 -14.49 -18.76
CA ALA A 156 3.84 -13.35 -18.13
C ALA A 156 3.65 -12.20 -19.15
N ASP A 157 2.38 -11.90 -19.47
CA ASP A 157 2.03 -10.84 -20.41
C ASP A 157 2.12 -9.43 -19.80
N THR A 158 2.15 -9.35 -18.46
CA THR A 158 2.24 -8.08 -17.73
C THR A 158 3.32 -8.11 -16.66
N VAL A 159 3.82 -6.92 -16.30
CA VAL A 159 4.74 -6.76 -15.16
C VAL A 159 4.11 -7.27 -13.87
N GLN A 160 2.79 -7.08 -13.70
CA GLN A 160 2.07 -7.55 -12.52
C GLN A 160 2.03 -9.09 -12.44
N ASP A 161 1.84 -9.77 -13.57
CA ASP A 161 1.88 -11.24 -13.61
C ASP A 161 3.27 -11.76 -13.30
N ALA A 162 4.31 -11.14 -13.87
CA ALA A 162 5.70 -11.50 -13.58
C ALA A 162 6.03 -11.29 -12.08
N THR A 163 5.64 -10.16 -11.49
CA THR A 163 5.83 -9.88 -10.06
C THR A 163 5.03 -10.85 -9.19
N ARG A 164 3.83 -11.26 -9.60
CA ARG A 164 3.04 -12.28 -8.89
C ARG A 164 3.74 -13.63 -8.89
N ASP A 165 4.27 -14.07 -10.02
CA ASP A 165 5.04 -15.32 -10.10
C ASP A 165 6.33 -15.26 -9.27
N GLU A 166 7.04 -14.12 -9.27
CA GLU A 166 8.20 -13.88 -8.39
C GLU A 166 7.81 -13.93 -6.90
N HIS A 167 6.71 -13.28 -6.52
CA HIS A 167 6.20 -13.28 -5.15
C HIS A 167 5.82 -14.70 -4.70
N ASP A 168 5.15 -15.47 -5.54
CA ASP A 168 4.79 -16.87 -5.26
C ASP A 168 6.03 -17.76 -5.05
N LEU A 169 7.10 -17.55 -5.82
CA LEU A 169 8.36 -18.28 -5.64
C LEU A 169 8.98 -17.97 -4.28
N ILE A 170 9.11 -16.69 -3.94
CA ILE A 170 9.67 -16.25 -2.65
C ILE A 170 8.84 -16.81 -1.50
N ARG A 171 7.51 -16.73 -1.59
CA ARG A 171 6.61 -17.24 -0.56
C ARG A 171 6.82 -18.74 -0.33
N ARG A 172 6.86 -19.54 -1.40
CA ARG A 172 7.08 -20.98 -1.29
C ARG A 172 8.44 -21.31 -0.67
N TRP A 173 9.49 -20.58 -1.07
CA TRP A 173 10.81 -20.74 -0.47
C TRP A 173 10.81 -20.45 1.04
N LEU A 174 10.09 -19.42 1.48
CA LEU A 174 9.92 -19.12 2.91
C LEU A 174 9.11 -20.19 3.65
N ASP A 175 8.04 -20.71 3.03
CA ASP A 175 7.19 -21.76 3.61
C ASP A 175 7.93 -23.12 3.73
N GLU A 176 8.82 -23.43 2.78
CA GLU A 176 9.58 -24.69 2.72
C GLU A 176 10.85 -24.69 3.61
N GLY A 177 11.11 -23.59 4.34
CA GLY A 177 12.12 -23.54 5.40
C GLY A 177 13.47 -22.95 4.99
N ALA A 178 13.46 -21.88 4.20
CA ALA A 178 14.63 -21.03 3.99
C ALA A 178 15.38 -20.73 5.31
N PRO A 179 16.73 -20.81 5.35
CA PRO A 179 17.47 -20.37 6.53
C PRO A 179 17.15 -18.91 6.80
N ALA A 180 16.71 -18.61 8.04
CA ALA A 180 16.26 -17.28 8.44
C ALA A 180 17.26 -16.20 8.03
N ALA A 181 16.80 -15.21 7.26
CA ALA A 181 17.61 -14.08 6.83
C ALA A 181 18.29 -13.41 8.05
N PRO A 182 19.53 -12.92 7.93
CA PRO A 182 20.19 -12.20 9.00
C PRO A 182 19.35 -10.98 9.39
N PRO A 183 19.23 -10.66 10.69
CA PRO A 183 18.43 -9.54 11.15
C PRO A 183 18.93 -8.25 10.52
N ALA A 184 18.01 -7.42 10.02
CA ALA A 184 18.32 -6.09 9.52
C ALA A 184 19.15 -5.31 10.56
N PRO A 185 20.16 -4.52 10.14
CA PRO A 185 20.95 -3.71 11.04
C PRO A 185 20.02 -2.73 11.78
N SER A 186 19.78 -3.01 13.06
CA SER A 186 19.03 -2.22 14.05
C SER A 186 18.12 -1.14 13.46
N ALA A 187 16.85 -1.51 13.27
CA ALA A 187 15.77 -0.54 13.29
C ALA A 187 15.93 0.35 14.54
N ARG A 188 16.17 1.66 14.32
CA ARG A 188 15.87 2.66 15.34
C ARG A 188 14.46 2.36 15.83
N GLN A 189 14.30 2.19 17.14
CA GLN A 189 13.02 1.94 17.77
C GLN A 189 11.96 2.88 17.18
N PRO A 190 10.80 2.36 16.70
CA PRO A 190 9.71 3.22 16.31
C PRO A 190 9.27 3.98 17.56
N SER A 191 9.46 5.30 17.55
CA SER A 191 8.90 6.18 18.57
C SER A 191 7.40 5.96 18.61
N ALA A 192 6.87 5.64 19.78
CA ALA A 192 5.46 5.42 20.05
C ALA A 192 4.60 6.61 19.59
N ARG A 193 4.14 6.59 18.33
CA ARG A 193 3.11 7.49 17.82
C ARG A 193 2.29 6.77 16.74
N HIS A 194 0.99 6.68 17.01
CA HIS A 194 -0.11 6.28 16.13
C HIS A 194 -0.42 4.78 16.00
N ARG A 195 -0.98 4.25 17.09
CA ARG A 195 -1.86 3.07 17.13
C ARG A 195 -3.10 3.32 16.25
N TRP A 196 -3.03 3.02 14.95
CA TRP A 196 -4.13 3.22 14.00
C TRP A 196 -4.83 1.93 13.52
N THR A 197 -4.42 0.74 13.97
CA THR A 197 -4.84 -0.51 13.33
C THR A 197 -5.93 -1.34 14.04
N ASP A 198 -6.51 -0.89 15.16
CA ASP A 198 -7.55 -1.69 15.85
C ASP A 198 -8.97 -1.58 15.28
N LYS A 199 -9.20 -0.89 14.14
CA LYS A 199 -10.57 -0.67 13.61
C LYS A 199 -10.87 -1.11 12.18
N ILE A 200 -9.89 -1.58 11.40
CA ILE A 200 -10.14 -1.88 9.97
C ILE A 200 -10.38 -3.37 9.68
N LEU A 201 -10.16 -4.28 10.63
CA LEU A 201 -10.53 -5.69 10.46
C LEU A 201 -11.60 -6.08 11.47
N GLY A 202 -12.86 -5.90 11.06
CA GLY A 202 -14.03 -6.47 11.73
C GLY A 202 -13.98 -7.99 11.76
N ARG A 203 -13.22 -8.56 12.69
CA ARG A 203 -13.41 -9.93 13.16
C ARG A 203 -14.34 -9.91 14.36
N ARG A 204 -15.61 -10.20 14.11
CA ARG A 204 -16.52 -10.74 15.13
C ARG A 204 -15.87 -12.01 15.70
N ALA A 205 -15.34 -11.94 16.91
CA ALA A 205 -15.11 -13.13 17.72
C ALA A 205 -16.45 -13.59 18.33
N PRO A 206 -16.74 -14.91 18.37
CA PRO A 206 -17.92 -15.43 19.04
C PRO A 206 -17.75 -15.31 20.56
N GLY A 207 -18.62 -14.53 21.20
CA GLY A 207 -18.66 -14.40 22.65
C GLY A 207 -19.02 -15.72 23.33
N ARG A 208 -18.08 -16.24 24.13
CA ARG A 208 -18.31 -17.36 25.06
C ARG A 208 -17.97 -16.91 26.48
N PHE A 209 -18.97 -17.05 27.35
CA PHE A 209 -18.97 -17.05 28.83
C PHE A 209 -18.74 -15.75 29.62
N GLY A 210 -19.81 -15.35 30.29
CA GLY A 210 -19.80 -14.68 31.59
C GLY A 210 -21.00 -15.15 32.40
N ARG A 211 -20.79 -16.14 33.28
CA ARG A 211 -21.74 -16.53 34.33
C ARG A 211 -21.88 -15.34 35.28
N ASN A 212 -23.10 -14.97 35.63
CA ASN A 212 -23.35 -14.23 36.86
C ASN A 212 -24.33 -15.04 37.71
N ASP A 213 -23.77 -15.56 38.79
CA ASP A 213 -24.46 -16.06 39.96
C ASP A 213 -25.19 -14.90 40.65
N HIS A 214 -26.52 -15.00 40.78
CA HIS A 214 -27.23 -14.33 41.86
C HIS A 214 -28.10 -15.35 42.57
N ALA A 215 -27.57 -15.83 43.69
CA ALA A 215 -28.32 -16.51 44.72
C ALA A 215 -29.08 -15.48 45.58
N GLY A 216 -30.38 -15.71 45.74
CA GLY A 216 -30.99 -15.74 47.07
C GLY A 216 -31.85 -14.55 47.50
N LEU A 217 -32.92 -14.91 48.21
CA LEU A 217 -33.96 -14.11 48.90
C LEU A 217 -35.21 -13.87 48.03
N GLY A 218 -36.36 -14.53 48.20
CA GLY A 218 -36.87 -15.37 49.28
C GLY A 218 -38.17 -14.77 49.83
N ARG A 219 -39.34 -15.32 49.45
CA ARG A 219 -40.49 -15.63 50.34
C ARG A 219 -41.71 -16.19 49.56
N LYS A 220 -42.24 -17.28 50.11
CA LYS A 220 -43.48 -18.05 49.83
C LYS A 220 -44.76 -17.30 50.27
N PRO A 221 -45.95 -17.92 50.35
CA PRO A 221 -46.75 -18.70 49.37
C PRO A 221 -48.20 -18.14 49.27
N GLY A 222 -49.00 -18.55 48.28
CA GLY A 222 -50.43 -18.19 48.24
C GLY A 222 -51.27 -19.02 47.29
N ALA A 223 -51.99 -19.98 47.87
CA ALA A 223 -53.33 -20.51 47.53
C ALA A 223 -53.82 -20.54 46.05
N GLY A 224 -54.01 -21.76 45.54
CA GLY A 224 -55.33 -22.32 45.13
C GLY A 224 -56.15 -21.68 43.98
N PRO A 225 -56.59 -22.48 42.97
CA PRO A 225 -57.57 -22.10 41.91
C PRO A 225 -59.02 -22.24 42.47
N PRO A 226 -60.16 -21.88 41.79
CA PRO A 226 -60.55 -22.11 40.37
C PRO A 226 -61.51 -21.02 39.79
N TRP A 227 -62.36 -21.35 38.79
CA TRP A 227 -63.49 -20.59 38.14
C TRP A 227 -63.07 -19.50 37.10
N GLU A 228 -63.59 -19.34 35.88
CA GLU A 228 -64.70 -19.85 35.06
C GLU A 228 -64.42 -19.58 33.56
N LEU A 229 -65.06 -20.40 32.71
CA LEU A 229 -65.59 -20.15 31.35
C LEU A 229 -64.64 -19.64 30.22
#